data_AF-A0A1G9Q335-F1
#
_entry.id   AF-A0A1G9Q335-F1
#
_cell.length_a   1.000
_cell.length_b   1.000
_cell.length_c   1.000
_cell.angle_alpha   90.00
_cell.angle_beta   90.00
_cell.angle_gamma   90.00
#
_symmetry.space_group_name_H-M   'P 1'
#
loop_
_entity.id
_entity.type
_entity.pdbx_description
1 polymer ?
#
loop_
_entity_poly.entity_id
_entity_poly.type
_entity_poly.pdbx_seq_one_letter_code
_entity_poly.pdbx_strand_id
1 'polypeptide(L)'
;MKTKKILTALLTALVLAVLAYFAADIPFFTWQEPLERASLQSVNDGQQLSFSYSGDALTLHGAGSDVTAYGLTLEGMAEIPEGRAASFPADSLGTLAAVRDPYTADLDGDGVVETVIEAAKTDMEYTQEYVSGGNAFLDSRLPFEAAMTDRSKFTFTLNGSLLTDVGITALLHDGEQVTLTTDGSGSASALSLNDFRSGVTFLYHPDAEHTYLLHYLWEDNTVLSLRWLQAMMPFTIILGISLICIVLDILLRKHLYRRSGVTAGRTGKSAFGSGRIRLRFGFSMVRWIIMAVSFVLLIWGGRILGTTFSSIQLPVLSCPYNLDQGTGAGCYLFSHLDVLAGSPVDEILWFAGSFVVCVLLLGRLLCAFVCPLGFVQDVIHELRQKTHTEGIPLNEKLYAWLRFIKWIMLLIFLGIGLVGGSFCDFCPAITLSPALAGFKTSLYFSGFMMVAVLVSGFFKRRCFCNICPMGYLLGLPHRFSLVRLRKNAVACTECGACYEACPMGIKSIFTVRQGENELSIDVTTSDCIFCGECIRRCPEDGALFMTLAGKKICTASRMKFMQDYTS
;
A
#
# COMPACT_ATOMS: atom_id res chain seq x y z
N MET A 1 10.74 -43.84 -12.14
CA MET A 1 10.84 -43.32 -10.75
C MET A 1 12.03 -42.38 -10.53
N LYS A 2 13.25 -42.67 -11.02
CA LYS A 2 14.45 -41.83 -10.79
C LYS A 2 14.32 -40.37 -11.24
N THR A 3 13.80 -40.09 -12.45
CA THR A 3 13.63 -38.70 -12.93
C THR A 3 12.57 -37.89 -12.18
N LYS A 4 11.52 -38.53 -11.63
CA LYS A 4 10.54 -37.82 -10.78
C LYS A 4 11.20 -37.34 -9.49
N LYS A 5 12.03 -38.20 -8.87
CA LYS A 5 12.79 -37.86 -7.66
C LYS A 5 13.82 -36.75 -7.90
N ILE A 6 14.52 -36.78 -9.04
CA ILE A 6 15.51 -35.75 -9.41
C ILE A 6 14.83 -34.41 -9.68
N LEU A 7 13.67 -34.40 -10.35
CA LEU A 7 12.94 -33.18 -10.65
C LEU A 7 12.27 -32.58 -9.42
N THR A 8 11.70 -33.40 -8.53
CA THR A 8 11.25 -32.91 -7.22
C THR A 8 12.43 -32.42 -6.39
N ALA A 9 13.59 -33.08 -6.44
CA ALA A 9 14.78 -32.63 -5.72
C ALA A 9 15.31 -31.29 -6.25
N LEU A 10 15.29 -31.08 -7.57
CA LEU A 10 15.65 -29.81 -8.21
C LEU A 10 14.63 -28.70 -7.91
N LEU A 11 13.33 -29.01 -7.90
CA LEU A 11 12.30 -28.05 -7.51
C LEU A 11 12.37 -27.71 -6.03
N THR A 12 12.60 -28.69 -5.16
CA THR A 12 12.82 -28.43 -3.74
C THR A 12 14.13 -27.69 -3.52
N ALA A 13 15.19 -27.97 -4.29
CA ALA A 13 16.45 -27.23 -4.20
C ALA A 13 16.31 -25.80 -4.73
N LEU A 14 15.53 -25.57 -5.79
CA LEU A 14 15.21 -24.23 -6.29
C LEU A 14 14.33 -23.48 -5.28
N VAL A 15 13.31 -24.12 -4.72
CA VAL A 15 12.45 -23.53 -3.69
C VAL A 15 13.27 -23.27 -2.43
N LEU A 16 14.17 -24.17 -2.01
CA LEU A 16 15.07 -23.96 -0.88
C LEU A 16 16.12 -22.90 -1.17
N ALA A 17 16.60 -22.77 -2.41
CA ALA A 17 17.52 -21.72 -2.82
C ALA A 17 16.82 -20.36 -2.91
N VAL A 18 15.55 -20.32 -3.34
CA VAL A 18 14.71 -19.12 -3.32
C VAL A 18 14.36 -18.76 -1.88
N LEU A 19 13.97 -19.74 -1.05
CA LEU A 19 13.77 -19.53 0.39
C LEU A 19 15.05 -19.09 1.09
N ALA A 20 16.21 -19.64 0.72
CA ALA A 20 17.51 -19.21 1.23
C ALA A 20 17.92 -17.84 0.69
N TYR A 21 17.54 -17.48 -0.55
CA TYR A 21 17.72 -16.14 -1.10
C TYR A 21 16.88 -15.10 -0.35
N PHE A 22 15.68 -15.48 0.09
CA PHE A 22 14.79 -14.63 0.90
C PHE A 22 15.07 -14.70 2.42
N ALA A 23 15.74 -15.75 2.91
CA ALA A 23 16.08 -15.95 4.32
C ALA A 23 17.52 -15.56 4.67
N ALA A 24 18.41 -15.42 3.68
CA ALA A 24 19.72 -14.83 3.89
C ALA A 24 19.54 -13.32 4.03
N ASP A 25 20.08 -12.75 5.10
CA ASP A 25 20.38 -11.33 5.18
C ASP A 25 21.35 -11.00 4.04
N ILE A 26 20.80 -10.62 2.89
CA ILE A 26 21.61 -10.01 1.85
C ILE A 26 21.74 -8.54 2.25
N PRO A 27 22.95 -8.07 2.57
CA PRO A 27 23.20 -6.70 3.03
C PRO A 27 22.89 -5.62 2.00
N PHE A 28 22.40 -5.98 0.80
CA PHE A 28 22.22 -5.05 -0.30
C PHE A 28 20.97 -4.19 -0.25
N PHE A 29 19.99 -4.41 0.64
CA PHE A 29 18.74 -3.61 0.70
C PHE A 29 18.02 -3.73 2.06
N THR A 30 18.73 -3.54 3.17
CA THR A 30 18.10 -3.20 4.44
C THR A 30 17.70 -1.72 4.43
N TRP A 31 16.77 -1.31 5.31
CA TRP A 31 16.38 0.10 5.45
C TRP A 31 17.58 1.06 5.70
N GLN A 32 18.73 0.53 6.11
CA GLN A 32 19.96 1.28 6.43
C GLN A 32 20.89 1.56 5.23
N GLU A 33 20.81 0.79 4.14
CA GLU A 33 21.71 0.95 2.97
C GLU A 33 21.73 2.36 2.32
N PRO A 34 20.63 3.14 2.28
CA PRO A 34 20.65 4.50 1.71
C PRO A 34 21.45 5.50 2.56
N LEU A 35 21.46 5.34 3.89
CA LEU A 35 22.19 6.22 4.82
C LEU A 35 23.71 6.08 4.67
N GLU A 36 24.19 4.89 4.31
CA GLU A 36 25.63 4.70 4.06
C GLU A 36 26.12 5.39 2.78
N ARG A 37 25.22 5.73 1.83
CA ARG A 37 25.55 6.38 0.55
C ARG A 37 25.18 7.86 0.47
N ALA A 38 24.26 8.31 1.31
CA ALA A 38 23.88 9.72 1.31
C ALA A 38 25.07 10.54 1.85
N SER A 39 25.51 11.52 1.07
CA SER A 39 26.59 12.42 1.47
C SER A 39 26.01 13.80 1.71
N LEU A 40 26.29 14.36 2.87
CA LEU A 40 26.02 15.76 3.16
C LEU A 40 27.11 16.62 2.49
N GLN A 41 26.70 17.50 1.60
CA GLN A 41 27.56 18.50 0.96
C GLN A 41 27.18 19.88 1.50
N SER A 42 28.13 20.56 2.15
CA SER A 42 27.96 21.93 2.60
C SER A 42 28.38 22.92 1.51
N VAL A 43 27.52 23.89 1.20
CA VAL A 43 27.79 24.96 0.24
C VAL A 43 27.53 26.32 0.91
N ASN A 44 28.50 27.23 0.81
CA ASN A 44 28.38 28.58 1.34
C ASN A 44 28.02 29.57 0.23
N ASP A 45 26.72 29.68 -0.08
CA ASP A 45 26.20 30.53 -1.14
C ASP A 45 25.64 31.88 -0.63
N GLY A 46 25.80 32.18 0.67
CA GLY A 46 25.23 33.39 1.30
C GLY A 46 23.70 33.44 1.36
N GLN A 47 23.03 32.32 1.06
CA GLN A 47 21.59 32.14 1.20
C GLN A 47 21.22 31.77 2.64
N GLN A 48 19.92 31.88 2.96
CA GLN A 48 19.35 31.32 4.19
C GLN A 48 19.61 29.81 4.26
N LEU A 49 19.74 29.31 5.49
CA LEU A 49 19.94 27.89 5.77
C LEU A 49 18.77 27.10 5.21
N SER A 50 19.08 26.25 4.24
CA SER A 50 18.11 25.37 3.62
C SER A 50 18.78 24.09 3.17
N PHE A 51 18.00 23.02 3.20
CA PHE A 51 18.40 21.75 2.60
C PHE A 51 17.89 21.68 1.17
N SER A 52 18.61 20.99 0.30
CA SER A 52 18.07 20.60 -1.01
C SER A 52 18.57 19.21 -1.42
N TYR A 53 17.70 18.46 -2.09
CA TYR A 53 18.01 17.10 -2.56
C TYR A 53 18.40 17.13 -4.05
N SER A 54 19.57 16.59 -4.38
CA SER A 54 20.01 16.38 -5.76
C SER A 54 20.45 14.93 -5.95
N GLY A 55 19.53 14.07 -6.39
CA GLY A 55 19.82 12.63 -6.44
C GLY A 55 19.94 12.06 -5.03
N ASP A 56 20.99 11.28 -4.75
CA ASP A 56 21.28 10.76 -3.41
C ASP A 56 22.17 11.69 -2.56
N ALA A 57 22.50 12.89 -3.07
CA ALA A 57 23.26 13.89 -2.32
C ALA A 57 22.31 14.89 -1.65
N LEU A 58 22.51 15.06 -0.33
CA LEU A 58 21.86 16.12 0.44
C LEU A 58 22.81 17.31 0.47
N THR A 59 22.33 18.47 0.04
CA THR A 59 23.11 19.72 0.07
C THR A 59 22.55 20.62 1.15
N LEU A 60 23.43 21.15 1.99
CA LEU A 60 23.14 22.21 2.97
C LEU A 60 23.64 23.52 2.39
N HIS A 61 22.72 24.42 2.09
CA HIS A 61 23.01 25.79 1.62
C HIS A 61 23.19 26.72 2.81
N GLY A 62 24.07 27.73 2.66
CA GLY A 62 24.37 28.68 3.73
C GLY A 62 25.28 28.12 4.83
N ALA A 63 25.98 27.01 4.57
CA ALA A 63 26.90 26.41 5.52
C ALA A 63 28.19 27.24 5.66
N GLY A 64 28.32 27.98 6.75
CA GLY A 64 29.53 28.70 7.16
C GLY A 64 30.21 28.05 8.38
N SER A 65 31.26 28.68 8.90
CA SER A 65 31.95 28.22 10.13
C SER A 65 31.12 28.35 11.42
N ASP A 66 29.99 29.02 11.30
CA ASP A 66 28.97 29.35 12.29
C ASP A 66 27.78 28.37 12.28
N VAL A 67 27.85 27.30 11.48
CA VAL A 67 26.77 26.34 11.31
C VAL A 67 27.19 24.95 11.78
N THR A 68 26.39 24.34 12.65
CA THR A 68 26.58 22.96 13.09
C THR A 68 25.45 22.06 12.58
N ALA A 69 25.81 20.91 12.02
CA ALA A 69 24.87 19.90 11.53
C ALA A 69 24.73 18.74 12.52
N TYR A 70 23.50 18.27 12.69
CA TYR A 70 23.09 17.23 13.62
C TYR A 70 22.23 16.18 12.90
N GLY A 71 22.35 14.93 13.34
CA GLY A 71 21.50 13.83 12.93
C GLY A 71 20.84 13.17 14.12
N LEU A 72 19.59 12.75 13.93
CA LEU A 72 18.84 12.02 14.94
C LEU A 72 19.25 10.54 14.88
N THR A 73 19.70 9.98 15.99
CA THR A 73 20.00 8.55 16.14
C THR A 73 19.07 7.93 17.17
N LEU A 74 19.09 6.59 17.29
CA LEU A 74 18.36 5.88 18.35
C LEU A 74 18.76 6.32 19.78
N GLU A 75 19.95 6.91 19.95
CA GLU A 75 20.45 7.41 21.25
C GLU A 75 20.20 8.92 21.45
N GLY A 76 19.69 9.64 20.44
CA GLY A 76 19.38 11.07 20.49
C GLY A 76 20.08 11.90 19.42
N MET A 77 20.33 13.18 19.71
CA MET A 77 20.97 14.13 18.79
C MET A 77 22.49 13.89 18.73
N ALA A 78 23.02 13.59 17.54
CA ALA A 78 24.45 13.40 17.30
C ALA A 78 25.00 14.43 16.30
N GLU A 79 26.17 15.00 16.57
CA GLU A 79 26.86 15.93 15.65
C GLU A 79 27.43 15.20 14.43
N ILE A 80 27.26 15.80 13.25
CA ILE A 80 27.80 15.28 11.99
C ILE A 80 29.09 16.05 11.67
N PRO A 81 30.25 15.39 11.65
CA PRO A 81 31.53 16.07 11.44
C PRO A 81 31.63 16.70 10.04
N GLU A 82 32.17 17.92 9.99
CA GLU A 82 32.46 18.62 8.73
C GLU A 82 33.68 18.01 8.00
N GLY A 83 33.47 17.49 6.80
CA GLY A 83 34.56 17.11 5.89
C GLY A 83 34.35 15.82 5.11
N ARG A 84 34.36 15.92 3.78
CA ARG A 84 34.29 14.85 2.75
C ARG A 84 33.42 13.65 3.11
N ALA A 85 32.16 13.72 2.68
CA ALA A 85 31.21 12.60 2.68
C ALA A 85 31.15 11.92 4.05
N ALA A 86 30.69 12.66 5.06
CA ALA A 86 30.30 12.05 6.33
C ALA A 86 29.19 11.03 6.03
N SER A 87 29.56 9.76 5.97
CA SER A 87 28.62 8.66 5.93
C SER A 87 27.81 8.69 7.23
N PHE A 88 26.49 8.65 7.13
CA PHE A 88 25.64 8.71 8.31
C PHE A 88 25.93 7.52 9.24
N PRO A 89 25.86 7.70 10.58
CA PRO A 89 25.95 6.59 11.53
C PRO A 89 24.90 5.52 11.20
N ALA A 90 25.24 4.23 11.37
CA ALA A 90 24.33 3.12 11.08
C ALA A 90 23.02 3.16 11.89
N ASP A 91 23.04 3.86 13.03
CA ASP A 91 21.91 4.02 13.95
C ASP A 91 21.10 5.31 13.71
N SER A 92 21.34 5.99 12.60
CA SER A 92 20.63 7.22 12.20
C SER A 92 19.16 6.93 11.81
N LEU A 93 18.26 7.76 12.33
CA LEU A 93 16.84 7.81 11.99
C LEU A 93 16.58 8.74 10.78
N GLY A 94 17.61 9.13 10.03
CA GLY A 94 17.47 9.86 8.76
C GLY A 94 16.83 11.24 8.86
N THR A 95 16.75 11.78 10.07
CA THR A 95 16.28 13.15 10.34
C THR A 95 17.49 14.01 10.67
N LEU A 96 17.61 15.14 9.99
CA LEU A 96 18.78 15.99 10.02
C LEU A 96 18.38 17.43 10.35
N ALA A 97 19.16 18.08 11.18
CA ALA A 97 18.99 19.48 11.50
C ALA A 97 20.33 20.21 11.35
N ALA A 98 20.31 21.45 10.88
CA ALA A 98 21.46 22.35 10.90
C ALA A 98 21.04 23.63 11.63
N VAL A 99 21.89 24.13 12.51
CA VAL A 99 21.62 25.33 13.32
C VAL A 99 22.75 26.32 13.11
N ARG A 100 22.41 27.59 12.88
CA ARG A 100 23.37 28.71 12.88
C ARG A 100 23.50 29.28 14.28
N ASP A 101 24.70 29.72 14.63
CA ASP A 101 24.90 30.55 15.80
C ASP A 101 24.01 31.82 15.71
N PRO A 102 23.39 32.25 16.84
CA PRO A 102 22.49 33.40 16.83
C PRO A 102 23.17 34.67 16.32
N TYR A 103 22.53 35.38 15.41
CA TYR A 103 23.00 36.66 14.89
C TYR A 103 21.91 37.73 15.01
N THR A 104 22.30 38.99 14.85
CA THR A 104 21.38 40.12 14.95
C THR A 104 21.07 40.67 13.56
N ALA A 105 19.79 40.72 13.21
CA ALA A 105 19.32 41.25 11.93
C ALA A 105 17.87 41.77 12.06
N ASP A 106 17.56 42.79 11.28
CA ASP A 106 16.20 43.31 11.08
C ASP A 106 15.61 42.59 9.85
N LEU A 107 14.78 41.57 10.09
CA LEU A 107 14.23 40.71 9.05
C LEU A 107 12.89 41.23 8.48
N ASP A 108 12.11 41.94 9.28
CA ASP A 108 10.78 42.44 8.90
C ASP A 108 10.80 43.90 8.41
N GLY A 109 11.94 44.59 8.57
CA GLY A 109 12.17 45.96 8.09
C GLY A 109 11.50 47.01 8.98
N ASP A 110 11.19 46.68 10.22
CA ASP A 110 10.54 47.57 11.18
C ASP A 110 11.53 48.53 11.87
N GLY A 111 12.84 48.32 11.67
CA GLY A 111 13.93 49.10 12.23
C GLY A 111 14.39 48.64 13.62
N VAL A 112 13.84 47.56 14.16
CA VAL A 112 14.24 46.91 15.41
C VAL A 112 15.20 45.76 15.06
N VAL A 113 16.34 45.74 15.75
CA VAL A 113 17.33 44.68 15.56
C VAL A 113 16.97 43.52 16.48
N GLU A 114 16.57 42.40 15.88
CA GLU A 114 16.17 41.20 16.60
C GLU A 114 17.30 40.16 16.62
N THR A 115 17.29 39.29 17.62
CA THR A 115 18.16 38.10 17.64
C THR A 115 17.49 37.00 16.83
N VAL A 116 18.10 36.67 15.69
CA VAL A 116 17.63 35.65 14.76
C VAL A 116 18.29 34.31 15.08
N ILE A 117 17.46 33.30 15.30
CA ILE A 117 17.88 31.91 15.45
C ILE A 117 17.40 31.16 14.21
N GLU A 118 18.36 30.77 13.39
CA GLU A 118 18.12 30.16 12.09
C GLU A 118 18.48 28.68 12.12
N ALA A 119 17.52 27.84 11.74
CA ALA A 119 17.71 26.41 11.61
C ALA A 119 17.14 25.89 10.30
N ALA A 120 17.71 24.80 9.80
CA ALA A 120 17.14 23.99 8.75
C ALA A 120 16.90 22.58 9.30
N LYS A 121 15.80 21.95 8.91
CA LYS A 121 15.50 20.55 9.24
C LYS A 121 15.05 19.83 7.97
N THR A 122 15.48 18.58 7.84
CA THR A 122 15.06 17.73 6.73
C THR A 122 14.85 16.30 7.19
N ASP A 123 13.77 15.71 6.72
CA ASP A 123 13.41 14.33 7.02
C ASP A 123 13.61 13.49 5.76
N MET A 124 14.48 12.47 5.85
CA MET A 124 14.67 11.51 4.76
C MET A 124 13.51 10.52 4.71
N GLU A 125 13.18 10.11 3.49
CA GLU A 125 12.08 9.21 3.17
C GLU A 125 12.30 7.79 3.71
N TYR A 126 13.56 7.40 3.92
CA TYR A 126 14.00 6.02 4.16
C TYR A 126 13.86 5.52 5.61
N THR A 127 13.52 6.37 6.57
CA THR A 127 13.61 6.03 8.00
C THR A 127 12.30 6.21 8.76
N GLN A 128 11.27 6.70 8.09
CA GLN A 128 9.95 6.85 8.68
C GLN A 128 9.18 5.52 8.64
N GLU A 129 9.52 4.61 9.55
CA GLU A 129 8.45 3.80 10.13
C GLU A 129 7.38 4.77 10.68
N TYR A 130 6.11 4.36 10.69
CA TYR A 130 5.09 5.18 11.34
C TYR A 130 5.44 5.26 12.83
N VAL A 131 6.09 6.36 13.24
CA VAL A 131 6.38 6.67 14.63
C VAL A 131 5.33 7.68 15.09
N SER A 132 4.47 7.27 16.02
CA SER A 132 3.52 8.17 16.67
C SER A 132 4.31 9.24 17.44
N GLY A 133 4.25 10.50 17.01
CA GLY A 133 4.92 11.62 17.68
C GLY A 133 5.98 12.35 16.84
N GLY A 134 6.26 11.88 15.61
CA GLY A 134 7.23 12.51 14.72
C GLY A 134 8.68 12.39 15.21
N ASN A 135 9.63 12.59 14.31
CA ASN A 135 11.06 12.61 14.67
C ASN A 135 11.41 13.99 15.24
N ALA A 136 11.32 14.14 16.56
CA ALA A 136 11.70 15.36 17.27
C ALA A 136 13.06 15.16 18.00
N PHE A 137 13.95 16.15 17.91
CA PHE A 137 15.23 16.16 18.61
C PHE A 137 15.06 16.47 20.10
N LEU A 138 14.12 17.37 20.46
CA LEU A 138 13.83 17.78 21.84
C LEU A 138 15.08 18.21 22.65
N ASP A 139 16.05 18.83 21.98
CA ASP A 139 17.30 19.32 22.59
C ASP A 139 17.34 20.85 22.64
N SER A 140 17.92 21.40 23.70
CA SER A 140 18.20 22.83 23.88
C SER A 140 19.00 23.49 22.74
N ARG A 141 19.76 22.72 21.97
CA ARG A 141 20.54 23.20 20.82
C ARG A 141 19.69 23.51 19.59
N LEU A 142 18.50 22.94 19.50
CA LEU A 142 17.49 23.25 18.48
C LEU A 142 16.26 23.84 19.19
N PRO A 143 16.31 25.13 19.58
CA PRO A 143 15.32 25.71 20.48
C PRO A 143 13.94 25.80 19.85
N PHE A 144 13.81 25.98 18.53
CA PHE A 144 12.53 25.92 17.82
C PHE A 144 12.54 24.76 16.84
N GLU A 145 11.60 23.84 17.02
CA GLU A 145 11.50 22.64 16.22
C GLU A 145 10.07 22.44 15.71
N ALA A 146 9.97 22.09 14.43
CA ALA A 146 8.78 21.52 13.83
C ALA A 146 9.02 20.03 13.60
N ALA A 147 8.13 19.19 14.13
CA ALA A 147 8.15 17.75 13.89
C ALA A 147 6.86 17.36 13.19
N MET A 148 6.96 16.65 12.07
CA MET A 148 5.78 16.13 11.38
C MET A 148 5.25 14.92 12.15
N THR A 149 4.12 15.08 12.83
CA THR A 149 3.54 14.05 13.70
C THR A 149 2.52 13.18 12.99
N ASP A 150 1.79 13.79 12.06
CA ASP A 150 0.92 13.12 11.11
C ASP A 150 1.26 13.68 9.73
N ARG A 151 1.07 12.94 8.65
CA ARG A 151 1.40 13.35 7.26
C ARG A 151 0.63 14.59 6.75
N SER A 152 -0.12 15.22 7.65
CA SER A 152 -0.88 16.45 7.48
C SER A 152 -0.80 17.42 8.69
N LYS A 153 -0.11 17.04 9.78
CA LYS A 153 0.00 17.82 11.02
C LYS A 153 1.47 17.99 11.43
N PHE A 154 1.84 19.22 11.78
CA PHE A 154 3.10 19.52 12.44
C PHE A 154 2.86 19.81 13.90
N THR A 155 3.68 19.25 14.77
CA THR A 155 3.77 19.67 16.16
C THR A 155 4.96 20.59 16.32
N PHE A 156 4.73 21.74 16.91
CA PHE A 156 5.76 22.75 17.14
C PHE A 156 6.18 22.75 18.61
N THR A 157 7.49 22.72 18.85
CA THR A 157 8.08 22.75 20.18
C THR A 157 9.09 23.89 20.28
N LEU A 158 9.09 24.54 21.45
CA LEU A 158 10.08 25.55 21.84
C LEU A 158 10.80 25.06 23.11
N ASN A 159 12.11 24.86 23.06
CA ASN A 159 12.95 24.33 24.14
C ASN A 159 12.37 23.04 24.75
N GLY A 160 11.81 22.16 23.92
CA GLY A 160 11.17 20.91 24.33
C GLY A 160 9.75 21.07 24.92
N SER A 161 9.20 22.28 25.00
CA SER A 161 7.81 22.54 25.41
C SER A 161 6.88 22.74 24.21
N LEU A 162 5.65 22.23 24.27
CA LEU A 162 4.68 22.32 23.18
C LEU A 162 4.11 23.75 23.05
N LEU A 163 4.10 24.29 21.83
CA LEU A 163 3.48 25.60 21.53
C LEU A 163 1.99 25.42 21.26
N THR A 164 1.14 25.82 22.21
CA THR A 164 -0.33 25.67 22.14
C THR A 164 -1.03 27.01 21.93
N ASP A 165 -2.02 27.05 21.04
CA ASP A 165 -2.84 28.23 20.71
C ASP A 165 -2.03 29.44 20.18
N VAL A 166 -0.96 29.18 19.41
CA VAL A 166 -0.06 30.22 18.88
C VAL A 166 -0.13 30.29 17.36
N GLY A 167 0.01 31.51 16.81
CA GLY A 167 0.11 31.76 15.37
C GLY A 167 1.55 31.66 14.87
N ILE A 168 1.82 30.74 13.95
CA ILE A 168 3.11 30.56 13.28
C ILE A 168 2.93 30.92 11.81
N THR A 169 3.83 31.70 11.24
CA THR A 169 3.74 32.06 9.82
C THR A 169 4.54 31.07 8.99
N ALA A 170 3.90 30.39 8.04
CA ALA A 170 4.56 29.53 7.08
C ALA A 170 4.73 30.27 5.75
N LEU A 171 5.97 30.40 5.29
CA LEU A 171 6.34 30.87 3.96
C LEU A 171 6.44 29.66 3.03
N LEU A 172 5.58 29.62 2.02
CA LEU A 172 5.59 28.62 0.96
C LEU A 172 6.65 28.95 -0.09
N HIS A 173 7.10 27.93 -0.83
CA HIS A 173 8.04 28.10 -1.94
C HIS A 173 7.54 29.10 -3.02
N ASP A 174 6.21 29.16 -3.23
CA ASP A 174 5.58 30.07 -4.18
C ASP A 174 5.51 31.53 -3.68
N GLY A 175 6.00 31.80 -2.47
CA GLY A 175 6.01 33.13 -1.83
C GLY A 175 4.71 33.49 -1.10
N GLU A 176 3.73 32.57 -1.04
CA GLU A 176 2.49 32.74 -0.28
C GLU A 176 2.75 32.56 1.23
N GLN A 177 2.15 33.43 2.05
CA GLN A 177 2.23 33.38 3.50
C GLN A 177 0.93 32.81 4.07
N VAL A 178 1.04 31.72 4.83
CA VAL A 178 -0.09 31.08 5.50
C VAL A 178 0.15 31.10 7.00
N THR A 179 -0.77 31.69 7.76
CA THR A 179 -0.71 31.67 9.23
C THR A 179 -1.33 30.37 9.75
N LEU A 180 -0.53 29.58 10.44
CA LEU A 180 -0.91 28.34 11.11
C LEU A 180 -1.22 28.63 12.57
N THR A 181 -2.42 28.28 13.04
CA THR A 181 -2.75 28.30 14.46
C THR A 181 -2.57 26.91 15.05
N THR A 182 -1.73 26.76 16.07
CA THR A 182 -1.57 25.49 16.78
C THR A 182 -2.78 25.19 17.65
N ASP A 183 -3.19 23.93 17.72
CA ASP A 183 -4.26 23.45 18.59
C ASP A 183 -3.77 23.19 20.03
N GLY A 184 -4.68 22.75 20.91
CA GLY A 184 -4.35 22.40 22.30
C GLY A 184 -3.38 21.22 22.48
N SER A 185 -3.05 20.50 21.40
CA SER A 185 -1.97 19.49 21.36
C SER A 185 -0.66 20.03 20.77
N GLY A 186 -0.62 21.31 20.40
CA GLY A 186 0.51 21.96 19.76
C GLY A 186 0.67 21.62 18.28
N SER A 187 -0.38 21.06 17.67
CA SER A 187 -0.40 20.63 16.28
C SER A 187 -1.10 21.65 15.37
N ALA A 188 -0.59 21.85 14.15
CA ALA A 188 -1.27 22.65 13.13
C ALA A 188 -1.43 21.86 11.82
N SER A 189 -2.56 22.05 11.14
CA SER A 189 -2.89 21.41 9.86
C SER A 189 -3.49 22.40 8.87
N ALA A 190 -2.65 23.01 8.02
CA ALA A 190 -3.13 23.84 6.90
C ALA A 190 -2.30 23.75 5.62
N LEU A 191 -1.22 22.97 5.62
CA LEU A 191 -0.29 22.87 4.49
C LEU A 191 -0.51 21.56 3.73
N SER A 192 -0.29 21.58 2.41
CA SER A 192 -0.44 20.40 1.55
C SER A 192 0.83 19.55 1.51
N LEU A 193 0.71 18.29 1.11
CA LEU A 193 1.86 17.38 1.01
C LEU A 193 2.89 17.84 -0.04
N ASN A 194 2.44 18.57 -1.07
CA ASN A 194 3.34 19.13 -2.08
C ASN A 194 4.13 20.33 -1.52
N ASP A 195 3.52 21.13 -0.64
CA ASP A 195 4.18 22.28 -0.03
C ASP A 195 5.40 21.84 0.79
N PHE A 196 5.27 20.73 1.53
CA PHE A 196 6.37 20.13 2.30
C PHE A 196 7.53 19.65 1.42
N ARG A 197 7.21 19.19 0.20
CA ARG A 197 8.18 18.67 -0.76
C ARG A 197 8.91 19.78 -1.51
N SER A 198 8.25 20.91 -1.71
CA SER A 198 8.88 22.12 -2.25
C SER A 198 9.72 22.89 -1.22
N GLY A 199 9.56 22.57 0.08
CA GLY A 199 10.18 23.28 1.19
C GLY A 199 9.27 24.38 1.75
N VAL A 200 9.24 24.48 3.07
CA VAL A 200 8.46 25.48 3.82
C VAL A 200 9.35 26.12 4.87
N THR A 201 9.30 27.44 4.98
CA THR A 201 10.00 28.16 6.05
C THR A 201 8.99 28.60 7.11
N PHE A 202 9.16 28.13 8.34
CA PHE A 202 8.37 28.55 9.48
C PHE A 202 9.03 29.74 10.19
N LEU A 203 8.23 30.76 10.45
CA LEU A 203 8.59 31.97 11.18
C LEU A 203 7.76 32.07 12.45
N TYR A 204 8.45 32.22 13.58
CA TYR A 204 7.82 32.38 14.88
C TYR A 204 8.47 33.52 15.66
N HIS A 205 7.63 34.45 16.14
CA HIS A 205 8.02 35.63 16.90
C HIS A 205 7.32 35.56 18.27
N PRO A 206 7.96 34.99 19.32
CA PRO A 206 7.38 34.99 20.66
C PRO A 206 7.39 36.38 21.31
N ASP A 207 8.46 37.15 21.08
CA ASP A 207 8.72 38.47 21.67
C ASP A 207 9.36 39.38 20.62
N ALA A 208 9.34 40.71 20.82
CA ALA A 208 9.95 41.70 19.91
C ALA A 208 11.50 41.69 19.87
N GLU A 209 12.15 40.71 20.50
CA GLU A 209 13.61 40.58 20.58
C GLU A 209 14.14 39.29 19.92
N HIS A 210 13.26 38.32 19.63
CA HIS A 210 13.65 36.97 19.22
C HIS A 210 12.83 36.49 18.03
N THR A 211 13.53 36.11 16.97
CA THR A 211 12.90 35.61 15.73
C THR A 211 13.46 34.25 15.39
N TYR A 212 12.56 33.26 15.35
CA TYR A 212 12.90 31.88 15.03
C TYR A 212 12.53 31.58 13.59
N LEU A 213 13.52 31.17 12.80
CA LEU A 213 13.37 30.78 11.41
C LEU A 213 13.77 29.32 11.24
N LEU A 214 12.82 28.48 10.81
CA LEU A 214 13.05 27.07 10.56
C LEU A 214 12.67 26.70 9.13
N HIS A 215 13.66 26.41 8.29
CA HIS A 215 13.41 25.83 6.96
C HIS A 215 13.21 24.32 7.07
N TYR A 216 12.01 23.85 6.75
CA TYR A 216 11.66 22.44 6.76
C TYR A 216 11.54 21.90 5.33
N LEU A 217 12.26 20.82 5.03
CA LEU A 217 12.15 20.10 3.75
C LEU A 217 11.83 18.63 3.99
N TRP A 218 10.89 18.10 3.22
CA TRP A 218 10.66 16.67 3.17
C TRP A 218 11.14 16.11 1.82
N GLU A 219 11.94 15.05 1.87
CA GLU A 219 12.44 14.38 0.66
C GLU A 219 11.29 13.96 -0.28
N ASP A 220 11.38 14.33 -1.57
CA ASP A 220 10.44 13.88 -2.62
C ASP A 220 11.15 13.00 -3.65
N ASN A 221 10.63 11.81 -3.85
CA ASN A 221 10.94 10.99 -5.02
C ASN A 221 10.01 11.38 -6.19
N THR A 222 10.50 12.25 -7.08
CA THR A 222 9.79 12.58 -8.32
C THR A 222 9.56 11.33 -9.18
N VAL A 223 8.33 11.13 -9.65
CA VAL A 223 7.95 9.98 -10.49
C VAL A 223 8.82 9.98 -11.76
N LEU A 224 9.38 8.82 -12.12
CA LEU A 224 10.32 8.63 -13.25
C LEU A 224 11.73 9.23 -13.05
N SER A 225 12.08 9.72 -11.86
CA SER A 225 13.49 10.01 -11.54
C SER A 225 14.34 8.73 -11.52
N LEU A 226 15.67 8.88 -11.63
CA LEU A 226 16.60 7.75 -11.50
C LEU A 226 16.44 7.03 -10.14
N ARG A 227 16.13 7.78 -9.09
CA ARG A 227 15.88 7.26 -7.74
C ARG A 227 14.59 6.46 -7.68
N TRP A 228 13.52 6.94 -8.30
CA TRP A 228 12.26 6.20 -8.43
C TRP A 228 12.48 4.87 -9.17
N LEU A 229 13.26 4.87 -10.25
CA LEU A 229 13.65 3.64 -10.96
C LEU A 229 14.45 2.68 -10.08
N GLN A 230 15.38 3.19 -9.28
CA GLN A 230 16.11 2.39 -8.30
C GLN A 230 15.19 1.82 -7.21
N ALA A 231 14.23 2.60 -6.73
CA ALA A 231 13.24 2.14 -5.76
C ALA A 231 12.31 1.05 -6.32
N MET A 232 12.08 1.02 -7.64
CA MET A 232 11.36 -0.07 -8.29
C MET A 232 12.18 -1.36 -8.47
N MET A 233 13.50 -1.35 -8.28
CA MET A 233 14.37 -2.51 -8.51
C MET A 233 13.91 -3.78 -7.76
N PRO A 234 13.57 -3.71 -6.46
CA PRO A 234 13.01 -4.86 -5.75
C PRO A 234 11.78 -5.47 -6.42
N PHE A 235 10.87 -4.61 -6.88
CA PHE A 235 9.65 -5.04 -7.54
C PHE A 235 9.93 -5.66 -8.92
N THR A 236 10.89 -5.12 -9.68
CA THR A 236 11.30 -5.72 -10.96
C THR A 236 11.99 -7.07 -10.78
N ILE A 237 12.78 -7.26 -9.72
CA ILE A 237 13.36 -8.55 -9.33
C ILE A 237 12.24 -9.55 -9.02
N ILE A 238 11.24 -9.17 -8.21
CA ILE A 238 10.06 -10.01 -7.91
C ILE A 238 9.33 -10.42 -9.19
N LEU A 239 9.11 -9.48 -10.12
CA LEU A 239 8.49 -9.77 -11.42
C LEU A 239 9.35 -10.73 -12.26
N GLY A 240 10.66 -10.54 -12.27
CA GLY A 240 11.62 -11.41 -12.96
C GLY A 240 11.62 -12.84 -12.41
N ILE A 241 11.72 -13.01 -11.09
CA ILE A 241 11.64 -14.31 -10.42
C ILE A 241 10.28 -14.97 -10.69
N SER A 242 9.19 -14.21 -10.58
CA SER A 242 7.83 -14.71 -10.85
C SER A 242 7.68 -15.20 -12.29
N LEU A 243 8.23 -14.47 -13.27
CA LEU A 243 8.23 -14.87 -14.67
C LEU A 243 9.01 -16.17 -14.87
N ILE A 244 10.21 -16.29 -14.28
CA ILE A 244 11.02 -17.50 -14.33
C ILE A 244 10.24 -18.68 -13.74
N CYS A 245 9.63 -18.53 -12.56
CA CYS A 245 8.81 -19.56 -11.93
C CYS A 245 7.63 -19.98 -12.82
N ILE A 246 6.90 -19.03 -13.42
CA ILE A 246 5.77 -19.32 -14.32
C ILE A 246 6.26 -20.11 -15.55
N VAL A 247 7.35 -19.68 -16.17
CA VAL A 247 7.92 -20.36 -17.35
C VAL A 247 8.37 -21.77 -17.00
N LEU A 248 9.09 -21.95 -15.88
CA LEU A 248 9.51 -23.26 -15.39
C LEU A 248 8.31 -24.17 -15.12
N ASP A 249 7.26 -23.68 -14.50
CA ASP A 249 6.03 -24.44 -14.24
C ASP A 249 5.33 -24.86 -15.55
N ILE A 250 5.29 -23.99 -16.56
CA ILE A 250 4.72 -24.31 -17.87
C ILE A 250 5.56 -25.41 -18.55
N LEU A 251 6.88 -25.29 -18.54
CA LEU A 251 7.81 -26.29 -19.09
C LEU A 251 7.67 -27.63 -18.36
N LEU A 252 7.55 -27.59 -17.03
CA LEU A 252 7.35 -28.76 -16.18
C LEU A 252 6.05 -29.47 -16.51
N ARG A 253 4.93 -28.73 -16.59
CA ARG A 253 3.62 -29.29 -16.99
C ARG A 253 3.70 -29.94 -18.36
N LYS A 254 4.29 -29.25 -19.35
CA LYS A 254 4.47 -29.79 -20.70
C LYS A 254 5.32 -31.07 -20.70
N HIS A 255 6.37 -31.12 -19.88
CA HIS A 255 7.21 -32.31 -19.73
C HIS A 255 6.45 -33.48 -19.08
N LEU A 256 5.69 -33.21 -18.02
CA LEU A 256 4.87 -34.21 -17.32
C LEU A 256 3.78 -34.78 -18.24
N TYR A 257 3.08 -33.93 -19.01
CA TYR A 257 2.06 -34.36 -19.97
C TYR A 257 2.66 -35.28 -21.05
N ARG A 258 3.77 -34.87 -21.68
CA ARG A 258 4.49 -35.70 -22.66
C ARG A 258 4.83 -37.08 -22.11
N ARG A 259 5.24 -37.15 -20.84
CA ARG A 259 5.63 -38.41 -20.19
C ARG A 259 4.44 -39.28 -19.80
N SER A 260 3.30 -38.68 -19.46
CA SER A 260 2.12 -39.40 -19.02
C SER A 260 1.36 -40.12 -20.13
N GLY A 261 1.71 -39.89 -21.41
CA GLY A 261 1.00 -40.46 -22.57
C GLY A 261 -0.42 -39.91 -22.74
N VAL A 262 -0.93 -39.16 -21.77
CA VAL A 262 -2.17 -38.40 -21.86
C VAL A 262 -1.88 -37.23 -22.79
N THR A 263 -2.38 -37.30 -24.02
CA THR A 263 -2.58 -36.10 -24.83
C THR A 263 -3.36 -35.14 -23.96
N ALA A 264 -2.78 -33.99 -23.62
CA ALA A 264 -3.49 -32.93 -22.94
C ALA A 264 -4.79 -32.72 -23.70
N GLY A 265 -5.90 -33.23 -23.16
CA GLY A 265 -7.21 -32.91 -23.66
C GLY A 265 -7.26 -31.40 -23.56
N ARG A 266 -7.31 -30.73 -24.71
CA ARG A 266 -7.58 -29.29 -24.83
C ARG A 266 -8.93 -29.02 -24.16
N THR A 267 -8.96 -29.07 -22.85
CA THR A 267 -10.12 -28.79 -22.02
C THR A 267 -10.18 -27.27 -21.98
N GLY A 268 -10.91 -26.73 -22.95
CA GLY A 268 -11.17 -25.31 -23.09
C GLY A 268 -9.99 -24.52 -23.64
N LYS A 269 -9.64 -24.72 -24.92
CA LYS A 269 -9.45 -23.51 -25.73
C LYS A 269 -10.79 -22.78 -25.65
N SER A 270 -10.90 -21.73 -24.82
CA SER A 270 -11.92 -20.74 -25.07
C SER A 270 -11.66 -20.28 -26.50
N ALA A 271 -12.56 -20.65 -27.42
CA ALA A 271 -12.53 -20.13 -28.76
C ALA A 271 -12.66 -18.62 -28.62
N PHE A 272 -11.56 -17.90 -28.74
CA PHE A 272 -11.58 -16.46 -28.90
C PHE A 272 -11.04 -16.20 -30.28
N GLY A 273 -11.94 -15.77 -31.17
CA GLY A 273 -11.57 -15.24 -32.47
C GLY A 273 -10.68 -14.02 -32.26
N SER A 274 -9.85 -13.69 -33.26
CA SER A 274 -9.13 -12.41 -33.29
C SER A 274 -10.13 -11.27 -33.55
N GLY A 275 -11.02 -11.03 -32.60
CA GLY A 275 -12.03 -9.98 -32.66
C GLY A 275 -11.46 -8.68 -32.10
N ARG A 276 -11.57 -7.61 -32.88
CA ARG A 276 -11.36 -6.22 -32.44
C ARG A 276 -12.00 -6.00 -31.06
N ILE A 277 -11.22 -5.51 -30.09
CA ILE A 277 -11.68 -5.13 -28.75
C ILE A 277 -12.76 -4.05 -28.90
N ARG A 278 -14.04 -4.44 -28.91
CA ARG A 278 -15.14 -3.50 -28.67
C ARG A 278 -15.26 -3.31 -27.17
N LEU A 279 -14.99 -2.10 -26.69
CA LEU A 279 -15.35 -1.66 -25.35
C LEU A 279 -16.87 -1.81 -25.19
N ARG A 280 -17.31 -2.79 -24.38
CA ARG A 280 -18.73 -3.03 -24.11
C ARG A 280 -19.06 -2.59 -22.70
N PHE A 281 -19.99 -1.64 -22.58
CA PHE A 281 -20.57 -1.21 -21.30
C PHE A 281 -21.33 -2.36 -20.65
N GLY A 282 -20.75 -2.95 -19.61
CA GLY A 282 -21.34 -4.00 -18.79
C GLY A 282 -20.72 -4.02 -17.39
N PHE A 283 -21.31 -4.80 -16.47
CA PHE A 283 -20.86 -4.87 -15.07
C PHE A 283 -19.37 -5.17 -14.91
N SER A 284 -18.81 -6.05 -15.75
CA SER A 284 -17.37 -6.34 -15.73
C SER A 284 -16.53 -5.11 -16.08
N MET A 285 -16.96 -4.30 -17.06
CA MET A 285 -16.25 -3.07 -17.43
C MET A 285 -16.32 -2.02 -16.32
N VAL A 286 -17.51 -1.81 -15.72
CA VAL A 286 -17.67 -0.91 -14.57
C VAL A 286 -16.76 -1.34 -13.42
N ARG A 287 -16.72 -2.65 -13.11
CA ARG A 287 -15.82 -3.21 -12.11
C ARG A 287 -14.35 -2.93 -12.45
N TRP A 288 -13.92 -3.15 -13.69
CA TRP A 288 -12.55 -2.88 -14.13
C TRP A 288 -12.18 -1.39 -14.05
N ILE A 289 -13.09 -0.48 -14.41
CA ILE A 289 -12.87 0.96 -14.29
C ILE A 289 -12.72 1.35 -12.83
N ILE A 290 -13.65 0.92 -11.96
CA ILE A 290 -13.58 1.21 -10.52
C ILE A 290 -12.27 0.67 -9.94
N MET A 291 -11.87 -0.56 -10.30
CA MET A 291 -10.60 -1.13 -9.83
C MET A 291 -9.37 -0.34 -10.31
N ALA A 292 -9.34 0.08 -11.57
CA ALA A 292 -8.22 0.84 -12.11
C ALA A 292 -8.12 2.23 -11.45
N VAL A 293 -9.26 2.90 -11.29
CA VAL A 293 -9.35 4.20 -10.60
C VAL A 293 -8.95 4.05 -9.13
N SER A 294 -9.48 3.05 -8.41
CA SER A 294 -9.10 2.77 -7.02
C SER A 294 -7.63 2.39 -6.88
N PHE A 295 -7.05 1.66 -7.84
CA PHE A 295 -5.62 1.34 -7.82
C PHE A 295 -4.77 2.61 -7.91
N VAL A 296 -5.10 3.51 -8.84
CA VAL A 296 -4.40 4.80 -9.00
C VAL A 296 -4.58 5.70 -7.78
N LEU A 297 -5.82 5.85 -7.30
CA LEU A 297 -6.14 6.68 -6.15
C LEU A 297 -5.53 6.14 -4.86
N LEU A 298 -5.48 4.81 -4.67
CA LEU A 298 -4.84 4.28 -3.48
C LEU A 298 -3.35 4.51 -3.55
N ILE A 299 -2.68 4.26 -4.67
CA ILE A 299 -1.21 4.34 -4.71
C ILE A 299 -0.71 5.79 -4.78
N TRP A 300 -1.33 6.65 -5.59
CA TRP A 300 -0.88 8.02 -5.85
C TRP A 300 -1.87 9.10 -5.38
N GLY A 301 -2.89 8.73 -4.59
CA GLY A 301 -3.98 9.64 -4.23
C GLY A 301 -3.55 10.89 -3.48
N GLY A 302 -2.69 10.78 -2.46
CA GLY A 302 -2.24 11.96 -1.72
C GLY A 302 -1.32 12.87 -2.54
N ARG A 303 -0.58 12.33 -3.51
CA ARG A 303 0.21 13.13 -4.47
C ARG A 303 -0.67 13.87 -5.48
N ILE A 304 -1.75 13.24 -5.96
CA ILE A 304 -2.64 13.81 -6.98
C ILE A 304 -3.67 14.79 -6.39
N LEU A 305 -4.23 14.46 -5.23
CA LEU A 305 -5.35 15.19 -4.61
C LEU A 305 -4.94 15.98 -3.35
N GLY A 306 -3.67 15.90 -2.94
CA GLY A 306 -3.17 16.60 -1.76
C GLY A 306 -3.81 16.12 -0.45
N THR A 307 -3.86 17.02 0.53
CA THR A 307 -4.37 16.74 1.90
C THR A 307 -5.88 16.53 1.97
N THR A 308 -6.63 16.89 0.93
CA THR A 308 -8.07 16.58 0.87
C THR A 308 -8.31 15.06 0.90
N PHE A 309 -7.46 14.28 0.23
CA PHE A 309 -7.53 12.83 0.25
C PHE A 309 -6.99 12.22 1.56
N SER A 310 -6.10 12.93 2.27
CA SER A 310 -5.58 12.47 3.56
C SER A 310 -6.57 12.64 4.72
N SER A 311 -7.49 13.60 4.63
CA SER A 311 -8.56 13.80 5.62
C SER A 311 -9.66 12.73 5.59
N ILE A 312 -9.71 11.88 4.55
CA ILE A 312 -10.75 10.87 4.39
C ILE A 312 -10.41 9.64 5.23
N GLN A 313 -11.03 9.53 6.40
CA GLN A 313 -10.90 8.40 7.34
C GLN A 313 -11.73 7.17 6.89
N LEU A 314 -11.61 6.79 5.62
CA LEU A 314 -12.17 5.53 5.11
C LEU A 314 -11.10 4.46 5.26
N PRO A 315 -11.41 3.29 5.85
CA PRO A 315 -10.47 2.19 5.97
C PRO A 315 -10.40 1.48 4.63
N VAL A 316 -9.77 2.15 3.68
CA VAL A 316 -9.42 1.60 2.40
C VAL A 316 -8.16 0.76 2.64
N LEU A 317 -7.95 -0.30 1.87
CA LEU A 317 -6.79 -1.21 2.01
C LEU A 317 -5.48 -0.53 1.55
N SER A 318 -5.27 0.71 1.97
CA SER A 318 -4.13 1.55 1.65
C SER A 318 -2.96 1.15 2.56
N CYS A 319 -1.75 1.16 2.01
CA CYS A 319 -0.57 0.66 2.70
C CYS A 319 0.04 1.83 3.49
N PRO A 320 0.17 1.74 4.82
CA PRO A 320 0.72 2.84 5.61
C PRO A 320 2.16 3.15 5.20
N TYR A 321 2.97 2.18 4.75
CA TYR A 321 4.33 2.40 4.26
C TYR A 321 4.42 3.23 2.96
N ASN A 322 3.29 3.51 2.31
CA ASN A 322 3.25 4.47 1.23
C ASN A 322 3.06 5.88 1.83
N LEU A 323 4.13 6.67 1.89
CA LEU A 323 4.10 8.02 2.50
C LEU A 323 3.23 9.00 1.70
N ASP A 324 2.93 8.71 0.42
CA ASP A 324 1.96 9.45 -0.40
C ASP A 324 0.51 9.24 0.05
N GLN A 325 0.24 8.46 1.09
CA GLN A 325 -1.11 8.21 1.62
C GLN A 325 -1.31 8.85 2.99
N GLY A 326 -2.50 9.42 3.20
CA GLY A 326 -2.94 9.86 4.51
C GLY A 326 -3.08 8.71 5.49
N THR A 327 -2.67 8.97 6.72
CA THR A 327 -2.68 8.06 7.86
C THR A 327 -4.10 7.54 8.12
N GLY A 328 -5.10 8.42 8.21
CA GLY A 328 -6.51 8.07 8.45
C GLY A 328 -7.15 7.08 7.46
N ALA A 329 -6.57 6.90 6.26
CA ALA A 329 -7.04 5.93 5.26
C ALA A 329 -6.30 4.58 5.29
N GLY A 330 -5.29 4.45 6.16
CA GLY A 330 -4.38 3.33 6.26
C GLY A 330 -5.02 2.04 6.78
N CYS A 331 -4.40 0.91 6.41
CA CYS A 331 -4.74 -0.39 6.96
C CYS A 331 -4.26 -0.54 8.43
N TYR A 332 -4.99 0.03 9.39
CA TYR A 332 -4.70 -0.11 10.84
C TYR A 332 -5.15 -1.44 11.44
N LEU A 333 -5.71 -2.36 10.65
CA LEU A 333 -6.65 -3.33 11.18
C LEU A 333 -6.11 -4.21 12.31
N PHE A 334 -4.80 -4.50 12.37
CA PHE A 334 -4.12 -5.09 13.54
C PHE A 334 -2.59 -4.88 13.58
N SER A 335 -1.95 -4.45 12.48
CA SER A 335 -0.48 -4.27 12.38
C SER A 335 0.09 -3.13 13.20
N HIS A 336 -0.75 -2.18 13.62
CA HIS A 336 -0.36 -0.98 14.33
C HIS A 336 -1.31 -0.75 15.51
N LEU A 337 -1.69 -1.84 16.20
CA LEU A 337 -2.56 -1.73 17.37
C LEU A 337 -1.92 -0.85 18.44
N ASP A 338 -0.60 -0.87 18.56
CA ASP A 338 0.16 -0.02 19.49
C ASP A 338 0.05 1.47 19.12
N VAL A 339 0.12 1.79 17.84
CA VAL A 339 -0.11 3.15 17.32
C VAL A 339 -1.55 3.59 17.57
N LEU A 340 -2.52 2.71 17.29
CA LEU A 340 -3.92 3.00 17.54
C LEU A 340 -4.18 3.18 19.04
N ALA A 341 -3.51 2.41 19.90
CA ALA A 341 -3.59 2.54 21.35
C ALA A 341 -2.96 3.84 21.88
N GLY A 342 -1.98 4.41 21.16
CA GLY A 342 -1.37 5.72 21.46
C GLY A 342 -2.13 6.91 20.85
N SER A 343 -3.07 6.67 19.94
CA SER A 343 -3.84 7.73 19.26
C SER A 343 -5.00 8.27 20.12
N PRO A 344 -5.46 9.51 19.90
CA PRO A 344 -6.55 10.08 20.67
C PRO A 344 -7.88 9.34 20.40
N VAL A 345 -8.74 9.28 21.42
CA VAL A 345 -9.92 8.39 21.46
C VAL A 345 -10.94 8.71 20.36
N ASP A 346 -11.03 9.97 19.95
CA ASP A 346 -11.89 10.45 18.88
C ASP A 346 -11.47 9.89 17.51
N GLU A 347 -10.17 9.89 17.18
CA GLU A 347 -9.65 9.31 15.94
C GLU A 347 -9.91 7.79 15.90
N ILE A 348 -9.73 7.10 17.03
CA ILE A 348 -10.05 5.66 17.14
C ILE A 348 -11.53 5.40 16.88
N LEU A 349 -12.43 6.21 17.47
CA LEU A 349 -13.88 6.05 17.31
C LEU A 349 -14.33 6.26 15.86
N TRP A 350 -13.81 7.29 15.18
CA TRP A 350 -14.12 7.55 13.79
C TRP A 350 -13.60 6.44 12.87
N PHE A 351 -12.37 5.98 13.08
CA PHE A 351 -11.79 4.87 12.32
C PHE A 351 -12.57 3.56 12.54
N ALA A 352 -12.83 3.19 13.80
CA ALA A 352 -13.57 1.97 14.12
C ALA A 352 -15.01 2.04 13.58
N GLY A 353 -15.67 3.19 13.70
CA GLY A 353 -17.00 3.44 13.17
C GLY A 353 -17.06 3.32 11.65
N SER A 354 -16.17 4.00 10.93
CA SER A 354 -16.10 3.95 9.47
C SER A 354 -15.73 2.55 8.97
N PHE A 355 -14.88 1.81 9.70
CA PHE A 355 -14.56 0.42 9.40
C PHE A 355 -15.76 -0.48 9.54
N VAL A 356 -16.44 -0.46 10.68
CA VAL A 356 -17.63 -1.27 10.91
C VAL A 356 -18.69 -0.99 9.85
N VAL A 357 -18.94 0.28 9.51
CA VAL A 357 -19.89 0.67 8.46
C VAL A 357 -19.45 0.12 7.10
N CYS A 358 -18.20 0.33 6.70
CA CYS A 358 -17.68 -0.18 5.43
C CYS A 358 -17.78 -1.71 5.32
N VAL A 359 -17.43 -2.42 6.39
CA VAL A 359 -17.47 -3.89 6.43
C VAL A 359 -18.91 -4.42 6.42
N LEU A 360 -19.83 -3.81 7.16
CA LEU A 360 -21.23 -4.21 7.17
C LEU A 360 -21.92 -3.94 5.83
N LEU A 361 -21.67 -2.78 5.22
CA LEU A 361 -22.34 -2.38 3.98
C LEU A 361 -21.73 -3.05 2.74
N LEU A 362 -20.40 -2.97 2.59
CA LEU A 362 -19.68 -3.42 1.39
C LEU A 362 -19.04 -4.80 1.57
N GLY A 363 -18.52 -5.12 2.76
CA GLY A 363 -17.87 -6.39 3.08
C GLY A 363 -16.79 -6.79 2.06
N ARG A 364 -16.85 -8.03 1.55
CA ARG A 364 -15.92 -8.54 0.53
C ARG A 364 -16.04 -7.91 -0.86
N LEU A 365 -17.00 -7.01 -1.09
CA LEU A 365 -17.05 -6.24 -2.34
C LEU A 365 -15.79 -5.39 -2.52
N LEU A 366 -15.20 -4.90 -1.42
CA LEU A 366 -13.93 -4.14 -1.44
C LEU A 366 -12.79 -4.93 -2.09
N CYS A 367 -12.73 -6.26 -1.88
CA CYS A 367 -11.73 -7.11 -2.53
C CYS A 367 -11.90 -7.16 -4.06
N ALA A 368 -13.12 -7.00 -4.58
CA ALA A 368 -13.41 -7.05 -6.01
C ALA A 368 -13.32 -5.71 -6.73
N PHE A 369 -13.50 -4.59 -6.03
CA PHE A 369 -13.60 -3.26 -6.62
C PHE A 369 -12.48 -2.31 -6.20
N VAL A 370 -11.94 -2.44 -4.99
CA VAL A 370 -11.07 -1.42 -4.40
C VAL A 370 -9.65 -1.94 -4.14
N CYS A 371 -9.49 -3.22 -3.81
CA CYS A 371 -8.21 -3.79 -3.42
C CYS A 371 -7.16 -3.77 -4.57
N PRO A 372 -5.99 -3.13 -4.39
CA PRO A 372 -4.96 -3.04 -5.43
C PRO A 372 -4.32 -4.39 -5.74
N LEU A 373 -4.15 -5.25 -4.73
CA LEU A 373 -3.66 -6.62 -4.93
C LEU A 373 -4.67 -7.49 -5.72
N GLY A 374 -5.97 -7.18 -5.60
CA GLY A 374 -7.01 -7.81 -6.41
C GLY A 374 -6.92 -7.42 -7.89
N PHE A 375 -6.55 -6.16 -8.17
CA PHE A 375 -6.31 -5.66 -9.53
C PHE A 375 -5.13 -6.35 -10.18
N VAL A 376 -3.98 -6.42 -9.52
CA VAL A 376 -2.80 -7.11 -10.04
C VAL A 376 -3.10 -8.58 -10.35
N GLN A 377 -3.81 -9.29 -9.46
CA GLN A 377 -4.20 -10.68 -9.71
C GLN A 377 -5.16 -10.85 -10.90
N ASP A 378 -6.10 -9.92 -11.11
CA ASP A 378 -6.98 -9.96 -12.28
C ASP A 378 -6.21 -9.63 -13.58
N VAL A 379 -5.26 -8.69 -13.56
CA VAL A 379 -4.39 -8.37 -14.72
C VAL A 379 -3.55 -9.58 -15.13
N ILE A 380 -2.93 -10.26 -14.16
CA ILE A 380 -2.15 -11.49 -14.40
C ILE A 380 -3.02 -12.61 -14.95
N HIS A 381 -4.27 -12.71 -14.48
CA HIS A 381 -5.23 -13.67 -15.00
C HIS A 381 -5.60 -13.38 -16.46
N GLU A 382 -5.82 -12.12 -16.83
CA GLU A 382 -6.05 -11.73 -18.23
C GLU A 382 -4.82 -12.01 -19.10
N LEU A 383 -3.61 -11.76 -18.57
CA LEU A 383 -2.37 -12.12 -19.25
C LEU A 383 -2.29 -13.63 -19.53
N ARG A 384 -2.63 -14.47 -18.56
CA ARG A 384 -2.72 -15.94 -18.74
C ARG A 384 -3.74 -16.34 -19.81
N GLN A 385 -4.91 -15.70 -19.82
CA GLN A 385 -5.92 -15.98 -20.84
C GLN A 385 -5.39 -15.65 -22.24
N LYS A 386 -4.69 -14.52 -22.39
CA LYS A 386 -4.02 -14.13 -23.64
C LYS A 386 -2.90 -15.08 -24.05
N THR A 387 -2.14 -15.62 -23.11
CA THR A 387 -1.09 -16.63 -23.40
C THR A 387 -1.66 -18.04 -23.60
N HIS A 388 -2.99 -18.22 -23.64
CA HIS A 388 -3.69 -19.50 -23.82
C HIS A 388 -3.16 -20.62 -22.91
N THR A 389 -2.71 -20.28 -21.70
CA THR A 389 -2.17 -21.25 -20.76
C THR A 389 -3.29 -21.86 -19.93
N GLU A 390 -3.28 -23.19 -19.83
CA GLU A 390 -4.27 -23.93 -19.02
C GLU A 390 -4.12 -23.58 -17.54
N GLY A 391 -5.23 -23.16 -16.91
CA GLY A 391 -5.28 -22.93 -15.47
C GLY A 391 -5.22 -24.23 -14.67
N ILE A 392 -5.13 -24.11 -13.34
CA ILE A 392 -5.33 -25.26 -12.46
C ILE A 392 -6.83 -25.59 -12.45
N PRO A 393 -7.24 -26.84 -12.80
CA PRO A 393 -8.64 -27.23 -12.76
C PRO A 393 -9.18 -27.18 -11.33
N LEU A 394 -10.49 -26.96 -11.19
CA LEU A 394 -11.13 -26.98 -9.88
C LEU A 394 -10.96 -28.36 -9.24
N ASN A 395 -10.35 -28.39 -8.07
CA ASN A 395 -10.24 -29.58 -7.24
C ASN A 395 -10.79 -29.24 -5.85
N GLU A 396 -11.86 -29.94 -5.44
CA GLU A 396 -12.45 -29.77 -4.11
C GLU A 396 -11.43 -29.99 -3.00
N LYS A 397 -10.46 -30.91 -3.20
CA LYS A 397 -9.36 -31.12 -2.26
C LYS A 397 -8.47 -29.90 -2.14
N LEU A 398 -8.21 -29.19 -3.24
CA LEU A 398 -7.44 -27.95 -3.24
C LEU A 398 -8.18 -26.86 -2.46
N TYR A 399 -9.49 -26.68 -2.67
CA TYR A 399 -10.28 -25.70 -1.91
C TYR A 399 -10.40 -26.07 -0.42
N ALA A 400 -10.52 -27.36 -0.08
CA ALA A 400 -10.45 -27.80 1.31
C ALA A 400 -9.10 -27.47 1.96
N TRP A 401 -8.00 -27.69 1.24
CA TRP A 401 -6.65 -27.36 1.72
C TRP A 401 -6.43 -25.84 1.83
N LEU A 402 -6.89 -25.05 0.86
CA LEU A 402 -6.86 -23.58 0.94
C LEU A 402 -7.67 -23.05 2.12
N ARG A 403 -8.82 -23.67 2.44
CA ARG A 403 -9.58 -23.32 3.65
C ARG A 403 -8.80 -23.63 4.92
N PHE A 404 -8.06 -24.73 4.97
CA PHE A 404 -7.19 -25.04 6.11
C PHE A 404 -6.06 -24.01 6.27
N ILE A 405 -5.39 -23.65 5.18
CA ILE A 405 -4.37 -22.58 5.18
C ILE A 405 -4.97 -21.24 5.61
N LYS A 406 -6.19 -20.91 5.15
CA LYS A 406 -6.90 -19.71 5.56
C LYS A 406 -7.02 -19.62 7.08
N TRP A 407 -7.40 -20.71 7.75
CA TRP A 407 -7.50 -20.76 9.21
C TRP A 407 -6.15 -20.63 9.91
N ILE A 408 -5.10 -21.26 9.38
CA ILE A 408 -3.74 -21.09 9.89
C ILE A 408 -3.28 -19.64 9.75
N MET A 409 -3.45 -19.04 8.57
CA MET A 409 -3.08 -17.64 8.33
C MET A 409 -3.86 -16.69 9.22
N LEU A 410 -5.15 -16.96 9.46
CA LEU A 410 -5.95 -16.16 10.38
C LEU A 410 -5.45 -16.28 11.83
N LEU A 411 -5.05 -17.47 12.27
CA LEU A 411 -4.52 -17.70 13.60
C LEU A 411 -3.14 -17.02 13.78
N ILE A 412 -2.26 -17.13 12.78
CA ILE A 412 -0.98 -16.40 12.77
C ILE A 412 -1.22 -14.90 12.78
N PHE A 413 -2.15 -14.42 11.93
CA PHE A 413 -2.52 -13.03 11.84
C PHE A 413 -3.01 -12.46 13.18
N LEU A 414 -3.89 -13.19 13.87
CA LEU A 414 -4.37 -12.80 15.20
C LEU A 414 -3.29 -12.93 16.28
N GLY A 415 -2.45 -13.98 16.20
CA GLY A 415 -1.36 -14.21 17.15
C GLY A 415 -0.28 -13.14 17.10
N ILE A 416 0.13 -12.71 15.90
CA ILE A 416 1.10 -11.63 15.70
C ILE A 416 0.55 -10.32 16.28
N GLY A 417 -0.72 -10.00 16.00
CA GLY A 417 -1.37 -8.80 16.56
C GLY A 417 -1.46 -8.80 18.09
N LEU A 418 -1.55 -9.96 18.75
CA LEU A 418 -1.58 -10.06 20.21
C LEU A 418 -0.18 -9.96 20.86
N VAL A 419 0.89 -10.24 20.12
CA VAL A 419 2.28 -10.23 20.60
C VAL A 419 2.97 -8.88 20.29
N GLY A 420 2.27 -7.93 19.67
CA GLY A 420 2.83 -6.63 19.27
C GLY A 420 3.67 -6.70 17.98
N GLY A 421 3.45 -7.71 17.14
CA GLY A 421 4.14 -7.82 15.87
C GLY A 421 3.40 -7.11 14.72
N SER A 422 4.17 -6.65 13.72
CA SER A 422 3.64 -6.00 12.53
C SER A 422 3.21 -7.00 11.47
N PHE A 423 1.92 -7.03 11.09
CA PHE A 423 1.46 -7.82 9.93
C PHE A 423 2.10 -7.36 8.60
N CYS A 424 2.58 -6.12 8.55
CA CYS A 424 3.20 -5.53 7.37
C CYS A 424 4.39 -6.35 6.85
N ASP A 425 5.12 -7.05 7.73
CA ASP A 425 6.24 -7.94 7.37
C ASP A 425 5.81 -9.15 6.54
N PHE A 426 4.56 -9.60 6.74
CA PHE A 426 3.96 -10.73 6.03
C PHE A 426 3.08 -10.30 4.86
N CYS A 427 2.74 -9.01 4.77
CA CYS A 427 1.80 -8.49 3.81
C CYS A 427 2.45 -8.41 2.41
N PRO A 428 1.97 -9.14 1.39
CA PRO A 428 2.55 -9.01 0.05
C PRO A 428 2.38 -7.59 -0.50
N ALA A 429 1.31 -6.87 -0.11
CA ALA A 429 1.01 -5.54 -0.66
C ALA A 429 2.08 -4.48 -0.32
N ILE A 430 2.90 -4.68 0.72
CA ILE A 430 4.01 -3.77 1.06
C ILE A 430 5.09 -3.72 -0.04
N THR A 431 5.20 -4.74 -0.89
CA THR A 431 6.16 -4.74 -2.01
C THR A 431 5.60 -4.13 -3.28
N LEU A 432 4.29 -3.86 -3.32
CA LEU A 432 3.60 -3.31 -4.48
C LEU A 432 3.30 -1.83 -4.31
N SER A 433 2.62 -1.45 -3.21
CA SER A 433 2.12 -0.08 -3.05
C SER A 433 3.23 0.95 -2.88
N PRO A 434 4.18 0.79 -1.95
CA PRO A 434 5.25 1.76 -1.77
C PRO A 434 6.23 1.75 -2.96
N ALA A 435 6.57 0.57 -3.49
CA ALA A 435 7.45 0.45 -4.65
C ALA A 435 6.92 1.18 -5.90
N LEU A 436 5.61 1.20 -6.14
CA LEU A 436 5.01 1.94 -7.25
C LEU A 436 4.95 3.46 -7.00
N ALA A 437 4.87 3.86 -5.74
CA ALA A 437 4.90 5.27 -5.38
C ALA A 437 6.34 5.83 -5.29
N GLY A 438 7.37 4.96 -5.36
CA GLY A 438 8.78 5.36 -5.39
C GLY A 438 9.54 5.10 -4.10
N PHE A 439 8.89 4.48 -3.12
CA PHE A 439 9.48 4.16 -1.83
C PHE A 439 10.25 2.84 -1.93
N LYS A 440 11.49 2.81 -1.42
CA LYS A 440 12.26 1.56 -1.33
C LYS A 440 11.58 0.62 -0.34
N THR A 441 11.38 -0.63 -0.76
CA THR A 441 10.75 -1.66 0.07
C THR A 441 11.72 -2.79 0.32
N SER A 442 11.77 -3.28 1.56
CA SER A 442 12.54 -4.48 1.88
C SER A 442 11.95 -5.72 1.20
N LEU A 443 12.84 -6.64 0.82
CA LEU A 443 12.55 -7.85 0.05
C LEU A 443 12.37 -9.11 0.90
N TYR A 444 12.16 -8.98 2.21
CA TYR A 444 12.08 -10.10 3.17
C TYR A 444 10.93 -11.09 2.86
N PHE A 445 10.31 -11.66 3.89
CA PHE A 445 9.22 -12.62 3.73
C PHE A 445 8.05 -12.08 2.86
N SER A 446 7.77 -10.78 2.90
CA SER A 446 6.77 -10.11 2.06
C SER A 446 7.06 -10.22 0.55
N GLY A 447 8.31 -10.15 0.13
CA GLY A 447 8.75 -10.31 -1.26
C GLY A 447 8.52 -11.74 -1.76
N PHE A 448 8.88 -12.74 -0.96
CA PHE A 448 8.58 -14.14 -1.24
C PHE A 448 7.07 -14.38 -1.36
N MET A 449 6.27 -13.83 -0.44
CA MET A 449 4.81 -13.90 -0.51
C MET A 449 4.29 -13.25 -1.79
N MET A 450 4.81 -12.10 -2.20
CA MET A 450 4.40 -11.46 -3.46
C MET A 450 4.70 -12.36 -4.67
N VAL A 451 5.89 -12.95 -4.78
CA VAL A 451 6.20 -13.92 -5.84
C VAL A 451 5.17 -15.06 -5.84
N ALA A 452 4.86 -15.62 -4.67
CA ALA A 452 3.85 -16.68 -4.54
C ALA A 452 2.45 -16.20 -4.97
N VAL A 453 2.06 -14.96 -4.67
CA VAL A 453 0.80 -14.36 -5.13
C VAL A 453 0.75 -14.22 -6.65
N LEU A 454 1.83 -13.73 -7.27
CA LEU A 454 1.89 -13.54 -8.72
C LEU A 454 1.85 -14.88 -9.47
N VAL A 455 2.67 -15.84 -9.06
CA VAL A 455 2.71 -17.19 -9.66
C VAL A 455 1.38 -17.92 -9.45
N SER A 456 0.83 -17.92 -8.24
CA SER A 456 -0.44 -18.59 -7.96
C SER A 456 -1.63 -17.89 -8.62
N GLY A 457 -1.61 -16.55 -8.71
CA GLY A 457 -2.59 -15.74 -9.42
C GLY A 457 -2.62 -16.02 -10.93
N PHE A 458 -1.45 -16.31 -11.51
CA PHE A 458 -1.33 -16.76 -12.89
C PHE A 458 -2.05 -18.08 -13.10
N PHE A 459 -1.84 -19.11 -12.28
CA PHE A 459 -2.51 -20.39 -12.52
C PHE A 459 -3.97 -20.45 -12.06
N LYS A 460 -4.33 -19.71 -11.00
CA LYS A 460 -5.68 -19.65 -10.42
C LYS A 460 -6.07 -18.19 -10.15
N ARG A 461 -7.16 -17.73 -10.78
CA ARG A 461 -7.69 -16.38 -10.58
C ARG A 461 -7.93 -16.10 -9.09
N ARG A 462 -7.37 -15.01 -8.57
CA ARG A 462 -7.52 -14.56 -7.17
C ARG A 462 -7.19 -15.65 -6.14
N CYS A 463 -6.11 -16.39 -6.37
CA CYS A 463 -5.67 -17.47 -5.47
C CYS A 463 -5.45 -16.95 -4.04
N PHE A 464 -4.74 -15.83 -3.88
CA PHE A 464 -4.43 -15.25 -2.57
C PHE A 464 -5.67 -14.81 -1.78
N CYS A 465 -6.70 -14.31 -2.47
CA CYS A 465 -7.96 -13.92 -1.82
C CYS A 465 -8.68 -15.09 -1.12
N ASN A 466 -8.34 -16.36 -1.44
CA ASN A 466 -8.87 -17.53 -0.73
C ASN A 466 -8.20 -17.77 0.63
N ILE A 467 -6.99 -17.26 0.83
CA ILE A 467 -6.19 -17.45 2.06
C ILE A 467 -5.99 -16.16 2.86
N CYS A 468 -6.28 -15.00 2.26
CA CYS A 468 -6.10 -13.68 2.86
C CYS A 468 -6.92 -13.53 4.17
N PRO A 469 -6.26 -13.29 5.33
CA PRO A 469 -6.93 -13.16 6.62
C PRO A 469 -7.85 -11.92 6.65
N MET A 470 -7.38 -10.79 6.09
CA MET A 470 -8.19 -9.57 5.92
C MET A 470 -9.48 -9.83 5.15
N GLY A 471 -9.39 -10.58 4.04
CA GLY A 471 -10.56 -10.94 3.26
C GLY A 471 -11.58 -11.71 4.09
N TYR A 472 -11.13 -12.60 4.99
CA TYR A 472 -12.02 -13.36 5.86
C TYR A 472 -12.75 -12.48 6.88
N LEU A 473 -12.04 -11.56 7.54
CA LEU A 473 -12.64 -10.58 8.45
C LEU A 473 -13.72 -9.75 7.74
N LEU A 474 -13.43 -9.26 6.53
CA LEU A 474 -14.38 -8.54 5.67
C LEU A 474 -15.59 -9.38 5.24
N GLY A 475 -15.48 -10.71 5.24
CA GLY A 475 -16.53 -11.65 4.84
C GLY A 475 -17.42 -12.14 5.99
N LEU A 476 -17.01 -11.90 7.24
CA LEU A 476 -17.74 -12.37 8.42
C LEU A 476 -19.20 -11.85 8.44
N PRO A 477 -19.47 -10.55 8.22
CA PRO A 477 -20.82 -10.02 8.27
C PRO A 477 -21.58 -10.10 6.93
N HIS A 478 -21.25 -11.07 6.06
CA HIS A 478 -21.93 -11.26 4.77
C HIS A 478 -23.48 -11.29 4.86
N ARG A 479 -24.04 -11.71 6.00
CA ARG A 479 -25.50 -11.71 6.25
C ARG A 479 -26.13 -10.30 6.23
N PHE A 480 -25.36 -9.28 6.60
CA PHE A 480 -25.79 -7.88 6.65
C PHE A 480 -25.43 -7.10 5.38
N SER A 481 -24.71 -7.71 4.44
CA SER A 481 -24.27 -7.03 3.22
C SER A 481 -25.45 -6.50 2.41
N LEU A 482 -25.31 -5.26 1.91
CA LEU A 482 -26.27 -4.65 1.00
C LEU A 482 -26.37 -5.39 -0.33
N VAL A 483 -25.30 -6.11 -0.70
CA VAL A 483 -25.22 -6.87 -1.94
C VAL A 483 -25.51 -8.34 -1.65
N ARG A 484 -26.46 -8.90 -2.40
CA ARG A 484 -26.83 -10.31 -2.30
C ARG A 484 -26.80 -10.99 -3.66
N LEU A 485 -26.30 -12.21 -3.67
CA LEU A 485 -26.35 -13.11 -4.81
C LEU A 485 -27.54 -14.06 -4.65
N ARG A 486 -28.54 -13.93 -5.53
CA ARG A 486 -29.73 -14.76 -5.52
C ARG A 486 -29.77 -15.69 -6.72
N LYS A 487 -30.36 -16.87 -6.51
CA LYS A 487 -30.55 -17.92 -7.52
C LYS A 487 -32.03 -18.23 -7.66
N ASN A 488 -32.50 -18.35 -8.90
CA ASN A 488 -33.80 -18.92 -9.21
C ASN A 488 -33.62 -20.42 -9.50
N ALA A 489 -34.10 -21.28 -8.60
CA ALA A 489 -33.96 -22.73 -8.71
C ALA A 489 -34.79 -23.35 -9.85
N VAL A 490 -35.83 -22.65 -10.32
CA VAL A 490 -36.69 -23.09 -11.44
C VAL A 490 -35.98 -22.89 -12.77
N ALA A 491 -35.33 -21.74 -12.95
CA ALA A 491 -34.59 -21.43 -14.18
C ALA A 491 -33.21 -22.12 -14.25
N CYS A 492 -32.68 -22.64 -13.14
CA CYS A 492 -31.35 -23.25 -13.11
C CYS A 492 -31.36 -24.72 -13.57
N THR A 493 -30.53 -25.03 -14.57
CA THR A 493 -30.35 -26.39 -15.13
C THR A 493 -29.23 -27.21 -14.51
N GLU A 494 -28.54 -26.70 -13.49
CA GLU A 494 -27.40 -27.40 -12.86
C GLU A 494 -26.32 -27.83 -13.87
N CYS A 495 -25.99 -26.93 -14.81
CA CYS A 495 -24.93 -27.17 -15.80
C CYS A 495 -23.50 -27.05 -15.24
N GLY A 496 -23.32 -26.55 -14.02
CA GLY A 496 -22.00 -26.39 -13.37
C GLY A 496 -21.15 -25.21 -13.86
N ALA A 497 -21.53 -24.53 -14.95
CA ALA A 497 -20.76 -23.41 -15.53
C ALA A 497 -20.49 -22.27 -14.53
N CYS A 498 -21.45 -21.96 -13.66
CA CYS A 498 -21.31 -20.92 -12.63
C CYS A 498 -20.25 -21.28 -11.57
N TYR A 499 -20.08 -22.56 -11.25
CA TYR A 499 -19.11 -23.04 -10.27
C TYR A 499 -17.69 -23.00 -10.83
N GLU A 500 -17.52 -23.46 -12.08
CA GLU A 500 -16.24 -23.41 -12.78
C GLU A 500 -15.75 -21.97 -13.02
N ALA A 501 -16.70 -21.05 -13.25
CA ALA A 501 -16.41 -19.63 -13.39
C ALA A 501 -16.00 -18.93 -12.07
N CYS A 502 -16.35 -19.50 -10.92
CA CYS A 502 -16.17 -18.83 -9.62
C CYS A 502 -14.71 -18.86 -9.17
N PRO A 503 -14.03 -17.71 -9.00
CA PRO A 503 -12.63 -17.68 -8.54
C PRO A 503 -12.46 -18.15 -7.08
N MET A 504 -13.53 -18.09 -6.29
CA MET A 504 -13.56 -18.51 -4.89
C MET A 504 -14.02 -19.97 -4.70
N GLY A 505 -14.44 -20.66 -5.77
CA GLY A 505 -14.90 -22.06 -5.67
C GLY A 505 -16.12 -22.25 -4.76
N ILE A 506 -17.13 -21.39 -4.89
CA ILE A 506 -18.32 -21.45 -4.03
C ILE A 506 -19.29 -22.50 -4.59
N LYS A 507 -19.31 -23.69 -3.98
CA LYS A 507 -20.12 -24.83 -4.42
C LYS A 507 -21.63 -24.61 -4.28
N SER A 508 -22.06 -23.82 -3.29
CA SER A 508 -23.48 -23.56 -3.01
C SER A 508 -24.23 -22.90 -4.18
N ILE A 509 -23.54 -22.10 -5.00
CA ILE A 509 -24.11 -21.47 -6.21
C ILE A 509 -24.67 -22.55 -7.15
N PHE A 510 -23.95 -23.67 -7.27
CA PHE A 510 -24.34 -24.78 -8.11
C PHE A 510 -25.36 -25.71 -7.43
N THR A 511 -25.10 -26.16 -6.20
CA THR A 511 -25.84 -27.28 -5.58
C THR A 511 -27.14 -26.91 -4.88
N VAL A 512 -27.35 -25.65 -4.50
CA VAL A 512 -28.54 -25.28 -3.72
C VAL A 512 -29.77 -25.16 -4.64
N ARG A 513 -30.83 -25.94 -4.34
CA ARG A 513 -32.17 -25.84 -4.96
C ARG A 513 -33.31 -25.63 -3.95
N GLN A 514 -33.08 -25.94 -2.68
CA GLN A 514 -34.10 -25.82 -1.63
C GLN A 514 -33.75 -24.63 -0.73
N GLY A 515 -34.69 -23.69 -0.65
CA GLY A 515 -34.77 -22.63 0.34
C GLY A 515 -36.23 -22.54 0.79
N GLU A 516 -36.46 -22.26 2.07
CA GLU A 516 -37.79 -22.13 2.66
C GLU A 516 -38.63 -21.13 1.84
N ASN A 517 -39.63 -21.64 1.11
CA ASN A 517 -40.75 -20.89 0.50
C ASN A 517 -40.44 -19.56 -0.22
N GLU A 518 -39.39 -19.46 -1.05
CA GLU A 518 -39.19 -18.30 -1.94
C GLU A 518 -38.82 -18.67 -3.39
N LEU A 519 -39.36 -17.92 -4.35
CA LEU A 519 -39.02 -17.95 -5.79
C LEU A 519 -37.55 -17.58 -6.07
N SER A 520 -36.82 -17.07 -5.07
CA SER A 520 -35.41 -16.71 -5.15
C SER A 520 -34.67 -17.13 -3.88
N ILE A 521 -33.60 -17.92 -4.03
CA ILE A 521 -32.79 -18.42 -2.91
C ILE A 521 -31.54 -17.55 -2.77
N ASP A 522 -31.22 -17.11 -1.56
CA ASP A 522 -29.95 -16.44 -1.27
C ASP A 522 -28.82 -17.48 -1.21
N VAL A 523 -27.83 -17.32 -2.09
CA VAL A 523 -26.64 -18.18 -2.18
C VAL A 523 -25.37 -17.45 -1.74
N THR A 524 -25.51 -16.28 -1.12
CA THR A 524 -24.40 -15.46 -0.65
C THR A 524 -23.65 -16.18 0.47
N THR A 525 -22.34 -16.35 0.30
CA THR A 525 -21.45 -16.93 1.30
C THR A 525 -20.41 -15.92 1.75
N SER A 526 -19.81 -16.14 2.92
CA SER A 526 -18.72 -15.30 3.46
C SER A 526 -17.50 -15.23 2.56
N ASP A 527 -17.31 -16.20 1.66
CA ASP A 527 -16.18 -16.19 0.73
C ASP A 527 -16.47 -15.39 -0.57
N CYS A 528 -17.73 -15.02 -0.83
CA CYS A 528 -18.13 -14.30 -2.04
C CYS A 528 -17.59 -12.87 -2.10
N ILE A 529 -16.90 -12.54 -3.19
CA ILE A 529 -16.37 -11.20 -3.47
C ILE A 529 -17.26 -10.35 -4.40
N PHE A 530 -18.43 -10.84 -4.78
CA PHE A 530 -19.36 -10.15 -5.69
C PHE A 530 -18.77 -9.75 -7.06
N CYS A 531 -17.83 -10.53 -7.60
CA CYS A 531 -17.20 -10.26 -8.90
C CYS A 531 -18.13 -10.43 -10.13
N GLY A 532 -19.28 -11.09 -9.98
CA GLY A 532 -20.29 -11.26 -11.04
C GLY A 532 -19.95 -12.28 -12.14
N GLU A 533 -18.80 -12.96 -12.09
CA GLU A 533 -18.38 -13.93 -13.13
C GLU A 533 -19.36 -15.12 -13.26
N CYS A 534 -19.94 -15.58 -12.15
CA CYS A 534 -20.95 -16.64 -12.14
C CYS A 534 -22.24 -16.26 -12.88
N ILE A 535 -22.63 -14.98 -12.86
CA ILE A 535 -23.79 -14.44 -13.58
C ILE A 535 -23.46 -14.33 -15.08
N ARG A 536 -22.25 -13.85 -15.41
CA ARG A 536 -21.80 -13.68 -16.79
C ARG A 536 -21.74 -15.01 -17.56
N ARG A 537 -21.25 -16.08 -16.92
CA ARG A 537 -21.10 -17.40 -17.56
C ARG A 537 -22.31 -18.31 -17.45
N CYS A 538 -23.42 -17.84 -16.88
CA CYS A 538 -24.64 -18.63 -16.80
C CYS A 538 -25.40 -18.56 -18.13
N PRO A 539 -25.68 -19.70 -18.79
CA PRO A 539 -26.39 -19.73 -20.07
C PRO A 539 -27.90 -19.54 -19.93
N GLU A 540 -28.46 -19.71 -18.73
CA GLU A 540 -29.90 -19.63 -18.47
C GLU A 540 -30.31 -18.20 -18.11
N ASP A 541 -31.36 -17.70 -18.76
CA ASP A 541 -31.90 -16.37 -18.50
C ASP A 541 -32.52 -16.29 -17.10
N GLY A 542 -32.11 -15.29 -16.30
CA GLY A 542 -32.69 -15.03 -14.98
C GLY A 542 -32.37 -16.05 -13.89
N ALA A 543 -31.57 -17.08 -14.17
CA ALA A 543 -31.23 -18.12 -13.19
C ALA A 543 -30.36 -17.60 -12.03
N LEU A 544 -29.48 -16.64 -12.30
CA LEU A 544 -28.64 -15.98 -11.30
C LEU A 544 -28.75 -14.47 -11.43
N PHE A 545 -28.90 -13.78 -10.31
CA PHE A 545 -28.94 -12.32 -10.29
C PHE A 545 -28.37 -11.75 -8.99
N MET A 546 -27.86 -10.53 -9.08
CA MET A 546 -27.29 -9.79 -7.96
C MET A 546 -28.18 -8.60 -7.64
N THR A 547 -28.50 -8.44 -6.35
CA THR A 547 -29.30 -7.32 -5.84
C THR A 547 -28.46 -6.43 -4.94
N LEU A 548 -28.55 -5.11 -5.10
CA LEU A 548 -28.03 -4.11 -4.15
C LEU A 548 -29.22 -3.38 -3.53
N ALA A 549 -29.33 -3.43 -2.20
CA ALA A 549 -30.44 -2.84 -1.46
C ALA A 549 -31.82 -3.22 -2.05
N GLY A 550 -31.97 -4.48 -2.47
CA GLY A 550 -33.20 -5.02 -3.09
C GLY A 550 -33.37 -4.77 -4.59
N LYS A 551 -32.59 -3.88 -5.22
CA LYS A 551 -32.66 -3.61 -6.66
C LYS A 551 -31.73 -4.54 -7.46
N LYS A 552 -32.22 -5.15 -8.54
CA LYS A 552 -31.43 -6.01 -9.42
C LYS A 552 -30.42 -5.17 -10.22
N ILE A 553 -29.12 -5.39 -10.01
CA ILE A 553 -28.05 -4.75 -10.79
C ILE A 553 -27.68 -5.61 -11.99
N CYS A 554 -27.52 -6.92 -11.76
CA CYS A 554 -27.02 -7.85 -12.76
C CYS A 554 -27.90 -9.09 -12.79
N THR A 555 -28.24 -9.52 -14.00
CA THR A 555 -29.04 -10.72 -14.23
C THR A 555 -28.38 -11.54 -15.34
N ALA A 556 -28.35 -12.86 -15.16
CA ALA A 556 -27.87 -13.80 -16.15
C ALA A 556 -28.75 -13.71 -17.39
N SER A 557 -28.12 -13.72 -18.57
CA SER A 557 -28.86 -13.78 -19.82
C SER A 557 -28.13 -14.60 -20.86
N ARG A 558 -28.87 -15.46 -21.54
CA ARG A 558 -28.39 -16.30 -22.63
C ARG A 558 -27.83 -15.48 -23.77
N MET A 559 -28.46 -14.35 -24.09
CA MET A 559 -27.97 -13.44 -25.14
C MET A 559 -26.57 -12.90 -24.80
N LYS A 560 -26.36 -12.49 -23.53
CA LYS A 560 -25.06 -12.01 -23.06
C LYS A 560 -24.01 -13.12 -23.05
N PHE A 561 -24.41 -14.32 -22.66
CA PHE A 561 -23.55 -15.51 -22.69
C PHE A 561 -23.09 -15.83 -24.12
N MET A 562 -24.03 -15.94 -25.08
CA MET A 562 -23.71 -16.27 -26.48
C MET A 562 -22.82 -15.22 -27.13
N GLN A 563 -23.00 -13.95 -26.78
CA GLN A 563 -22.20 -12.83 -27.26
C GLN A 563 -20.70 -12.92 -26.90
N ASP A 564 -20.32 -13.68 -25.87
CA ASP A 564 -18.92 -13.92 -25.49
C ASP A 564 -18.26 -15.02 -26.36
N TYR A 565 -19.03 -15.84 -27.08
CA TYR A 565 -18.52 -16.94 -27.93
C TYR A 565 -18.64 -16.66 -29.43
N THR A 566 -19.46 -15.69 -29.84
CA THR A 566 -19.64 -15.30 -31.25
C THR A 566 -18.63 -14.25 -31.74
N SER A 567 -17.72 -13.79 -30.88
CA SER A 567 -16.64 -12.82 -31.17
C SER A 567 -15.28 -13.49 -31.21
#